data_AF-A0A1X7KMU5-F1
#
_entry.id   AF-A0A1X7KMU5-F1
#
_cell.length_a   1.000
_cell.length_b   1.000
_cell.length_c   1.000
_cell.angle_alpha   90.00
_cell.angle_beta   90.00
_cell.angle_gamma   90.00
#
_symmetry.space_group_name_H-M   'P 1'
#
loop_
_entity.id
_entity.type
_entity.pdbx_description
1 polymer ?
#
loop_
_entity_poly.entity_id
_entity_poly.type
_entity_poly.pdbx_seq_one_letter_code
_entity_poly.pdbx_strand_id
1 'polypeptide(L)'
;MKRTALVLFLLVSSTTVQSQSKEFRNQRAQLAAFNIGFNGLIGGVGGLINNNGKKSGFQAFTKGFYQGAIGGAVSHVGLSLTHQVQKQRNISYAWPARLVNAVGSSIIQNAAEGQRMFERMHLNLYITRLEYYPYENKFRGRLFTSSIYGILVVGKNAKLDLKRSLQTGIFYFESNQNFTSSIGTGGATGQVSSIGMSSDFSDDTFYSIYAHEVAHILQFDRMVGANALLYSFDQNLKSKNTIYKKLSKYIYFDLNGPIFFLAYRGAGPTHNCNFFEQEAENYSNRVAYKCN
;
A
#
# COMPACT_ATOMS: atom_id res chain seq x y z
N MET A 1 -20.89 -2.15 -22.64
CA MET A 1 -20.47 -0.79 -23.04
C MET A 1 -20.24 0.20 -21.89
N LYS A 2 -21.02 0.20 -20.79
CA LYS A 2 -20.86 1.19 -19.70
C LYS A 2 -19.55 1.06 -18.87
N ARG A 3 -18.93 -0.14 -18.79
CA ARG A 3 -17.69 -0.36 -18.02
C ARG A 3 -16.42 0.08 -18.75
N THR A 4 -16.41 -0.01 -20.09
CA THR A 4 -15.28 0.42 -20.93
C THR A 4 -15.18 1.95 -20.96
N ALA A 5 -16.32 2.64 -20.96
CA ALA A 5 -16.38 4.10 -20.91
C ALA A 5 -15.82 4.68 -19.60
N LEU A 6 -16.02 4.01 -18.45
CA LEU A 6 -15.47 4.45 -17.17
C LEU A 6 -13.93 4.29 -17.11
N VAL A 7 -13.41 3.18 -17.65
CA VAL A 7 -11.95 2.95 -17.73
C VAL A 7 -11.30 3.93 -18.69
N LEU A 8 -11.92 4.20 -19.84
CA LEU A 8 -11.46 5.24 -20.76
C LEU A 8 -11.56 6.63 -20.13
N PHE A 9 -12.64 6.93 -19.40
CA PHE A 9 -12.79 8.22 -18.72
C PHE A 9 -11.74 8.42 -17.63
N LEU A 10 -11.40 7.39 -16.85
CA LEU A 10 -10.32 7.44 -15.86
C LEU A 10 -8.93 7.59 -16.51
N LEU A 11 -8.71 6.96 -17.68
CA LEU A 11 -7.48 7.13 -18.47
C LEU A 11 -7.37 8.52 -19.09
N VAL A 12 -8.47 9.08 -19.62
CA VAL A 12 -8.49 10.41 -20.26
C VAL A 12 -8.47 11.53 -19.22
N SER A 13 -9.04 11.35 -18.03
CA SER A 13 -8.96 12.34 -16.95
C SER A 13 -7.55 12.52 -16.38
N SER A 14 -6.62 11.63 -16.75
CA SER A 14 -5.21 11.70 -16.34
C SER A 14 -4.33 12.56 -17.26
N THR A 15 -4.88 13.08 -18.36
CA THR A 15 -4.11 13.82 -19.39
C THR A 15 -4.29 15.34 -19.36
N THR A 16 -4.74 15.94 -18.25
CA THR A 16 -4.54 17.40 -18.06
C THR A 16 -3.05 17.65 -17.83
N VAL A 17 -2.30 17.73 -18.92
CA VAL A 17 -0.86 17.95 -18.99
C VAL A 17 -0.56 19.37 -18.53
N GLN A 18 -0.32 19.53 -17.22
CA GLN A 18 0.49 20.62 -16.71
C GLN A 18 1.94 20.40 -17.20
N SER A 19 2.64 21.49 -17.53
CA SER A 19 4.04 21.51 -17.95
C SER A 19 4.97 20.96 -16.85
N GLN A 20 5.02 19.64 -16.73
CA GLN A 20 5.96 18.94 -15.86
C GLN A 20 7.21 18.58 -16.66
N SER A 21 8.36 18.59 -16.00
CA SER A 21 9.63 18.27 -16.64
C SER A 21 9.55 16.91 -17.34
N LYS A 22 10.23 16.78 -18.50
CA LYS A 22 10.32 15.52 -19.25
C LYS A 22 10.82 14.37 -18.35
N GLU A 23 11.74 14.71 -17.46
CA GLU A 23 12.31 13.80 -16.48
C GLU A 23 11.27 13.21 -15.51
N PHE A 24 10.43 14.06 -14.91
CA PHE A 24 9.35 13.62 -14.03
C PHE A 24 8.41 12.63 -14.71
N ARG A 25 7.97 12.96 -15.93
CA ARG A 25 7.04 12.10 -16.68
C ARG A 25 7.68 10.75 -17.01
N ASN A 26 8.96 10.74 -17.39
CA ASN A 26 9.69 9.52 -17.69
C ASN A 26 9.84 8.63 -16.45
N GLN A 27 10.30 9.19 -15.32
CA GLN A 27 10.42 8.42 -14.08
C GLN A 27 9.05 7.92 -13.62
N ARG A 28 8.01 8.74 -13.71
CA ARG A 28 6.66 8.33 -13.36
C ARG A 28 6.15 7.17 -14.22
N ALA A 29 6.41 7.20 -15.52
CA ALA A 29 6.06 6.10 -16.42
C ALA A 29 6.84 4.82 -16.07
N GLN A 30 8.12 4.93 -15.70
CA GLN A 30 8.92 3.80 -15.23
C GLN A 30 8.36 3.21 -13.93
N LEU A 31 8.04 4.06 -12.95
CA LEU A 31 7.41 3.63 -11.69
C LEU A 31 6.05 2.97 -11.94
N ALA A 32 5.24 3.52 -12.85
CA ALA A 32 3.96 2.93 -13.24
C ALA A 32 4.15 1.54 -13.87
N ALA A 33 5.05 1.43 -14.85
CA ALA A 33 5.36 0.18 -15.52
C ALA A 33 5.90 -0.86 -14.55
N PHE A 34 6.80 -0.47 -13.65
CA PHE A 34 7.32 -1.33 -12.60
C PHE A 34 6.19 -1.83 -11.69
N ASN A 35 5.34 -0.94 -11.20
CA ASN A 35 4.23 -1.33 -10.32
C ASN A 35 3.23 -2.25 -10.98
N ILE A 36 2.85 -1.97 -12.22
CA ILE A 36 1.91 -2.82 -12.97
C ILE A 36 2.56 -4.18 -13.25
N GLY A 37 3.79 -4.18 -13.77
CA GLY A 37 4.51 -5.40 -14.12
C GLY A 37 4.83 -6.27 -12.91
N PHE A 38 5.38 -5.68 -11.84
CA PHE A 38 5.75 -6.38 -10.61
C PHE A 38 4.54 -6.98 -9.89
N ASN A 39 3.45 -6.21 -9.74
CA ASN A 39 2.23 -6.76 -9.15
C ASN A 39 1.56 -7.80 -10.07
N GLY A 40 1.70 -7.67 -11.39
CA GLY A 40 1.38 -8.73 -12.33
C GLY A 40 2.18 -10.00 -12.04
N LEU A 41 3.50 -9.91 -11.90
CA LEU A 41 4.35 -11.06 -11.58
C LEU A 41 3.96 -11.71 -10.25
N ILE A 42 3.75 -10.92 -9.18
CA ILE A 42 3.27 -11.43 -7.89
C ILE A 42 1.95 -12.17 -8.05
N GLY A 43 0.98 -11.57 -8.75
CA GLY A 43 -0.31 -12.20 -9.03
C GLY A 43 -0.19 -13.49 -9.83
N GLY A 44 0.66 -13.51 -10.85
CA GLY A 44 0.88 -14.68 -11.71
C GLY A 44 1.57 -15.83 -10.99
N VAL A 45 2.68 -15.55 -10.29
CA VAL A 45 3.43 -16.56 -9.52
C VAL A 45 2.58 -17.08 -8.35
N GLY A 46 1.93 -16.20 -7.60
CA GLY A 46 1.03 -16.63 -6.52
C GLY A 46 -0.14 -17.44 -7.05
N GLY A 47 -0.76 -17.00 -8.15
CA GLY A 47 -1.85 -17.72 -8.80
C GLY A 47 -1.44 -19.13 -9.26
N LEU A 48 -0.19 -19.30 -9.73
CA LEU A 48 0.38 -20.61 -10.08
C LEU A 48 0.56 -21.49 -8.83
N ILE A 49 1.16 -20.96 -7.76
CA ILE A 49 1.40 -21.68 -6.50
C ILE A 49 0.07 -22.13 -5.86
N ASN A 50 -0.93 -21.25 -5.84
CA ASN A 50 -2.21 -21.49 -5.18
C ASN A 50 -3.29 -22.12 -6.11
N ASN A 51 -2.91 -22.57 -7.31
CA ASN A 51 -3.83 -23.09 -8.33
C ASN A 51 -4.56 -24.39 -7.91
N ASN A 52 -4.01 -25.18 -6.99
CA ASN A 52 -4.60 -26.42 -6.47
C ASN A 52 -5.13 -27.39 -7.56
N GLY A 53 -4.47 -27.44 -8.74
CA GLY A 53 -4.84 -28.32 -9.85
C GLY A 53 -6.09 -27.93 -10.64
N LYS A 54 -6.72 -26.78 -10.38
CA LYS A 54 -8.00 -26.40 -11.02
C LYS A 54 -7.86 -25.93 -12.48
N LYS A 55 -6.67 -25.48 -12.89
CA LYS A 55 -6.36 -24.95 -14.23
C LYS A 55 -5.00 -25.43 -14.69
N SER A 56 -4.69 -25.31 -15.99
CA SER A 56 -3.31 -25.48 -16.44
C SER A 56 -2.41 -24.38 -15.86
N GLY A 57 -1.11 -24.68 -15.67
CA GLY A 57 -0.17 -23.73 -15.07
C GLY A 57 -0.12 -22.39 -15.83
N PHE A 58 -0.10 -22.43 -17.16
CA PHE A 58 -0.12 -21.22 -17.98
C PHE A 58 -1.42 -20.41 -17.82
N GLN A 59 -2.58 -21.06 -17.73
CA GLN A 59 -3.86 -20.39 -17.49
C GLN A 59 -3.92 -19.77 -16.09
N ALA A 60 -3.37 -20.45 -15.07
CA ALA A 60 -3.29 -19.93 -13.71
C ALA A 60 -2.39 -18.69 -13.64
N PHE A 61 -1.19 -18.77 -14.23
CA PHE A 61 -0.23 -17.67 -14.29
C PHE A 61 -0.81 -16.47 -15.04
N THR A 62 -1.32 -16.66 -16.26
CA THR A 62 -1.84 -15.56 -17.09
C THR A 62 -3.03 -14.86 -16.45
N LYS A 63 -3.97 -15.61 -15.85
CA LYS A 63 -5.07 -15.02 -15.07
C LYS A 63 -4.53 -14.20 -13.90
N GLY A 64 -3.63 -14.78 -13.10
CA GLY A 64 -3.05 -14.11 -11.95
C GLY A 64 -2.28 -12.84 -12.35
N PHE A 65 -1.51 -12.93 -13.44
CA PHE A 65 -0.73 -11.81 -13.98
C PHE A 65 -1.62 -10.66 -14.43
N TYR A 66 -2.66 -10.96 -15.21
CA TYR A 66 -3.60 -9.95 -15.67
C TYR A 66 -4.32 -9.26 -14.49
N GLN A 67 -4.80 -10.05 -13.51
CA GLN A 67 -5.46 -9.47 -12.33
C GLN A 67 -4.49 -8.65 -11.48
N GLY A 68 -3.29 -9.16 -11.23
CA GLY A 68 -2.23 -8.47 -10.50
C GLY A 68 -1.83 -7.14 -11.17
N ALA A 69 -1.72 -7.12 -12.50
CA ALA A 69 -1.43 -5.91 -13.28
C ALA A 69 -2.54 -4.86 -13.14
N ILE A 70 -3.81 -5.27 -13.19
CA ILE A 70 -4.95 -4.37 -12.93
C ILE A 70 -4.88 -3.79 -11.52
N GLY A 71 -4.64 -4.64 -10.52
CA GLY A 71 -4.51 -4.18 -9.13
C GLY A 71 -3.33 -3.23 -8.94
N GLY A 72 -2.21 -3.48 -9.64
CA GLY A 72 -1.04 -2.59 -9.68
C GLY A 72 -1.38 -1.23 -10.30
N ALA A 73 -2.12 -1.20 -11.41
CA ALA A 73 -2.57 0.04 -12.05
C ALA A 73 -3.51 0.85 -11.14
N VAL A 74 -4.45 0.19 -10.46
CA VAL A 74 -5.36 0.86 -9.51
C VAL A 74 -4.58 1.40 -8.30
N SER A 75 -3.64 0.61 -7.75
CA SER A 75 -2.79 1.07 -6.63
C SER A 75 -1.92 2.25 -7.01
N HIS A 76 -1.39 2.26 -8.25
CA HIS A 76 -0.67 3.39 -8.83
C HIS A 76 -1.51 4.68 -8.86
N VAL A 77 -2.80 4.58 -9.22
CA VAL A 77 -3.72 5.74 -9.13
C VAL A 77 -3.89 6.17 -7.68
N GLY A 78 -4.02 5.22 -6.73
CA GLY A 78 -4.07 5.50 -5.30
C GLY A 78 -2.87 6.30 -4.80
N LEU A 79 -1.65 5.91 -5.17
CA LEU A 79 -0.43 6.68 -4.88
C LEU A 79 -0.48 8.07 -5.50
N SER A 80 -0.90 8.21 -6.75
CA SER A 80 -1.04 9.53 -7.39
C SER A 80 -1.91 10.49 -6.61
N LEU A 81 -2.93 9.97 -5.93
CA LEU A 81 -3.86 10.80 -5.17
C LEU A 81 -3.23 11.36 -3.88
N THR A 82 -2.09 10.84 -3.39
CA THR A 82 -1.42 11.41 -2.21
C THR A 82 -1.01 12.87 -2.44
N HIS A 83 -0.65 13.25 -3.67
CA HIS A 83 -0.37 14.65 -4.02
C HIS A 83 -1.50 15.63 -3.70
N GLN A 84 -2.75 15.16 -3.63
CA GLN A 84 -3.87 16.05 -3.28
C GLN A 84 -3.77 16.56 -1.85
N VAL A 85 -3.09 15.84 -0.94
CA VAL A 85 -2.79 16.34 0.41
C VAL A 85 -2.01 17.65 0.34
N GLN A 86 -0.92 17.66 -0.43
CA GLN A 86 -0.06 18.83 -0.60
C GLN A 86 -0.78 19.91 -1.41
N LYS A 87 -1.33 19.55 -2.58
CA LYS A 87 -1.97 20.49 -3.50
C LYS A 87 -3.14 21.25 -2.87
N GLN A 88 -3.95 20.56 -2.05
CA GLN A 88 -5.14 21.13 -1.42
C GLN A 88 -4.86 21.64 0.01
N ARG A 89 -3.63 21.47 0.51
CA ARG A 89 -3.26 21.75 1.91
C ARG A 89 -4.27 21.15 2.90
N ASN A 90 -4.64 19.89 2.67
CA ASN A 90 -5.65 19.21 3.48
C ASN A 90 -5.36 17.71 3.57
N ILE A 91 -5.02 17.27 4.79
CA ILE A 91 -4.66 15.87 5.06
C ILE A 91 -5.82 14.89 4.83
N SER A 92 -7.08 15.35 4.84
CA SER A 92 -8.22 14.49 4.55
C SER A 92 -8.24 13.92 3.13
N TYR A 93 -7.48 14.51 2.20
CA TYR A 93 -7.25 13.92 0.87
C TYR A 93 -6.44 12.60 0.91
N ALA A 94 -5.91 12.20 2.07
CA ALA A 94 -5.40 10.85 2.28
C ALA A 94 -6.50 9.78 2.08
N TRP A 95 -7.77 10.07 2.41
CA TRP A 95 -8.85 9.09 2.28
C TRP A 95 -9.05 8.56 0.85
N PRO A 96 -9.24 9.41 -0.17
CA PRO A 96 -9.31 8.95 -1.56
C PRO A 96 -8.11 8.10 -1.97
N ALA A 97 -6.88 8.51 -1.62
CA ALA A 97 -5.67 7.77 -1.93
C ALA A 97 -5.67 6.37 -1.32
N ARG A 98 -6.02 6.27 -0.04
CA ARG A 98 -6.11 5.01 0.72
C ARG A 98 -7.19 4.09 0.19
N LEU A 99 -8.39 4.61 -0.08
CA LEU A 99 -9.50 3.80 -0.58
C LEU A 99 -9.19 3.22 -1.97
N VAL A 100 -8.63 4.01 -2.87
CA VAL A 100 -8.23 3.53 -4.20
C VAL A 100 -7.09 2.52 -4.09
N ASN A 101 -6.08 2.78 -3.26
CA ASN A 101 -4.99 1.83 -3.03
C ASN A 101 -5.47 0.51 -2.39
N ALA A 102 -6.43 0.58 -1.47
CA ALA A 102 -7.05 -0.57 -0.83
C ALA A 102 -7.77 -1.47 -1.85
N VAL A 103 -8.49 -0.88 -2.81
CA VAL A 103 -9.08 -1.63 -3.94
C VAL A 103 -7.99 -2.33 -4.76
N GLY A 104 -6.93 -1.60 -5.14
CA GLY A 104 -5.84 -2.17 -5.93
C GLY A 104 -5.11 -3.30 -5.21
N SER A 105 -4.77 -3.10 -3.94
CA SER A 105 -4.10 -4.10 -3.08
C SER A 105 -4.98 -5.33 -2.86
N SER A 106 -6.30 -5.15 -2.72
CA SER A 106 -7.25 -6.27 -2.63
C SER A 106 -7.24 -7.14 -3.88
N ILE A 107 -7.22 -6.51 -5.07
CA ILE A 107 -7.14 -7.21 -6.35
C ILE A 107 -5.83 -8.00 -6.46
N ILE A 108 -4.70 -7.38 -6.08
CA ILE A 108 -3.37 -8.02 -6.09
C ILE A 108 -3.37 -9.25 -5.19
N GLN A 109 -3.88 -9.11 -3.96
CA GLN A 109 -3.95 -10.23 -3.02
C GLN A 109 -4.82 -11.37 -3.58
N ASN A 110 -6.01 -11.06 -4.10
CA ASN A 110 -6.90 -12.08 -4.65
C ASN A 110 -6.29 -12.78 -5.87
N ALA A 111 -5.59 -12.04 -6.74
CA ALA A 111 -4.88 -12.61 -7.87
C ALA A 111 -3.83 -13.63 -7.42
N ALA A 112 -3.00 -13.25 -6.45
CA ALA A 112 -1.95 -14.10 -5.90
C ALA A 112 -2.50 -15.29 -5.09
N GLU A 113 -3.68 -15.20 -4.48
CA GLU A 113 -4.37 -16.34 -3.85
C GLU A 113 -5.13 -17.23 -4.85
N GLY A 114 -5.07 -16.92 -6.16
CA GLY A 114 -5.77 -17.66 -7.21
C GLY A 114 -7.29 -17.40 -7.28
N GLN A 115 -7.79 -16.42 -6.53
CA GLN A 115 -9.21 -16.12 -6.33
C GLN A 115 -9.81 -15.28 -7.48
N ARG A 116 -11.08 -14.87 -7.35
CA ARG A 116 -11.69 -13.85 -8.22
C ARG A 116 -11.21 -12.46 -7.81
N MET A 117 -11.17 -11.53 -8.76
CA MET A 117 -10.65 -10.17 -8.56
C MET A 117 -11.24 -9.46 -7.32
N PHE A 118 -12.54 -9.65 -7.07
CA PHE A 118 -13.27 -9.04 -5.96
C PHE A 118 -13.73 -10.07 -4.92
N GLU A 119 -12.99 -11.17 -4.74
CA GLU A 119 -13.34 -12.20 -3.75
C GLU A 119 -13.34 -11.62 -2.33
N ARG A 120 -12.31 -10.83 -2.04
CA ARG A 120 -12.13 -10.12 -0.77
C ARG A 120 -11.65 -8.70 -1.06
N MET A 121 -12.35 -7.74 -0.48
CA MET A 121 -11.94 -6.35 -0.43
C MET A 121 -11.47 -6.06 0.98
N HIS A 122 -10.35 -5.35 1.14
CA HIS A 122 -9.83 -5.01 2.45
C HIS A 122 -9.38 -3.56 2.55
N LEU A 123 -9.49 -3.00 3.75
CA LEU A 123 -8.94 -1.70 4.13
C LEU A 123 -8.26 -1.86 5.49
N ASN A 124 -6.98 -1.50 5.57
CA ASN A 124 -6.30 -1.42 6.85
C ASN A 124 -6.65 -0.06 7.48
N LEU A 125 -7.33 -0.06 8.62
CA LEU A 125 -7.76 1.12 9.35
C LEU A 125 -7.23 1.03 10.78
N TYR A 126 -6.26 1.88 11.13
CA TYR A 126 -5.59 1.84 12.43
C TYR A 126 -5.04 0.44 12.73
N ILE A 127 -5.46 -0.15 13.86
CA ILE A 127 -5.12 -1.52 14.25
C ILE A 127 -6.00 -2.60 13.61
N THR A 128 -6.95 -2.24 12.76
CA THR A 128 -7.96 -3.18 12.25
C THR A 128 -7.88 -3.29 10.74
N ARG A 129 -7.75 -4.51 10.25
CA ARG A 129 -8.03 -4.86 8.85
C ARG A 129 -9.51 -5.14 8.70
N LEU A 130 -10.22 -4.24 8.03
CA LEU A 130 -11.61 -4.41 7.66
C LEU A 130 -11.66 -5.19 6.34
N GLU A 131 -12.48 -6.22 6.28
CA GLU A 131 -12.62 -7.10 5.13
C GLU A 131 -14.09 -7.26 4.78
N TYR A 132 -14.37 -7.12 3.49
CA TYR A 132 -15.67 -7.37 2.91
C TYR A 132 -15.54 -8.44 1.83
N TYR A 133 -16.44 -9.40 1.85
CA TYR A 133 -16.52 -10.51 0.90
C TYR A 133 -17.80 -10.32 0.08
N PRO A 134 -17.74 -9.60 -1.07
CA PRO A 134 -18.93 -9.20 -1.81
C PRO A 134 -19.80 -10.37 -2.26
N TYR A 135 -19.19 -11.50 -2.62
CA TYR A 135 -19.92 -12.69 -3.08
C TYR A 135 -20.59 -13.48 -1.94
N GLU A 136 -20.17 -13.27 -0.69
CA GLU A 136 -20.76 -13.88 0.49
C GLU A 136 -21.63 -12.90 1.30
N ASN A 137 -21.65 -11.62 0.91
CA ASN A 137 -22.23 -10.51 1.68
C ASN A 137 -21.78 -10.51 3.15
N LYS A 138 -20.48 -10.71 3.38
CA LYS A 138 -19.92 -10.88 4.73
C LYS A 138 -18.88 -9.83 5.04
N PHE A 139 -18.97 -9.26 6.24
CA PHE A 139 -18.00 -8.33 6.78
C PHE A 139 -17.20 -8.95 7.94
N ARG A 140 -15.93 -8.61 8.05
CA ARG A 140 -15.05 -9.05 9.14
C ARG A 140 -14.03 -7.97 9.49
N GLY A 141 -13.85 -7.71 10.77
CA GLY A 141 -12.70 -6.98 11.30
C GLY A 141 -11.68 -7.95 11.88
N ARG A 142 -10.38 -7.73 11.59
CA ARG A 142 -9.28 -8.49 12.19
C ARG A 142 -8.22 -7.53 12.73
N LEU A 143 -7.62 -7.87 13.86
CA LEU A 143 -6.43 -7.19 14.36
C LEU A 143 -5.31 -7.31 13.32
N PHE A 144 -4.82 -6.16 12.86
CA PHE A 144 -3.73 -6.06 11.91
C PHE A 144 -2.40 -5.97 12.66
N THR A 145 -1.68 -7.08 12.79
CA THR A 145 -0.57 -7.16 13.76
C THR A 145 0.57 -6.20 13.47
N SER A 146 0.94 -5.96 12.21
CA SER A 146 2.02 -5.01 11.90
C SER A 146 1.70 -3.56 12.28
N SER A 147 0.43 -3.18 12.43
CA SER A 147 0.07 -1.84 12.91
C SER A 147 0.60 -1.54 14.32
N ILE A 148 0.68 -2.57 15.17
CA ILE A 148 1.15 -2.45 16.56
C ILE A 148 2.63 -2.04 16.55
N TYR A 149 3.43 -2.64 15.66
CA TYR A 149 4.82 -2.23 15.47
C TYR A 149 4.91 -0.77 15.04
N GLY A 150 4.08 -0.34 14.07
CA GLY A 150 4.04 1.06 13.64
C GLY A 150 3.78 2.02 14.80
N ILE A 151 2.76 1.72 15.62
CA ILE A 151 2.44 2.49 16.84
C ILE A 151 3.61 2.53 17.81
N LEU A 152 4.28 1.40 18.07
CA LEU A 152 5.40 1.36 19.00
C LEU A 152 6.60 2.19 18.53
N VAL A 153 6.86 2.23 17.22
CA VAL A 153 7.94 3.04 16.63
C VAL A 153 7.60 4.52 16.73
N VAL A 154 6.42 4.94 16.26
CA VAL A 154 6.09 6.38 16.18
C VAL A 154 5.56 6.95 17.50
N GLY A 155 5.00 6.11 18.37
CA GLY A 155 4.44 6.52 19.65
C GLY A 155 5.48 6.70 20.75
N LYS A 156 6.73 6.26 20.52
CA LYS A 156 7.81 6.45 21.48
C LYS A 156 8.12 7.95 21.62
N ASN A 157 7.82 8.52 22.78
CA ASN A 157 7.98 9.95 23.08
C ASN A 157 7.14 10.89 22.20
N ALA A 158 5.99 10.43 21.71
CA ALA A 158 5.09 11.24 20.88
C ALA A 158 3.67 11.25 21.44
N LYS A 159 2.91 12.29 21.14
CA LYS A 159 1.51 12.46 21.55
C LYS A 159 0.59 12.07 20.40
N LEU A 160 -0.38 11.21 20.67
CA LEU A 160 -1.42 10.84 19.70
C LEU A 160 -2.37 12.02 19.46
N ASP A 161 -2.49 12.45 18.20
CA ASP A 161 -3.51 13.41 17.76
C ASP A 161 -4.69 12.64 17.14
N LEU A 162 -5.74 12.45 17.94
CA LEU A 162 -6.94 11.75 17.48
C LEU A 162 -7.70 12.50 16.39
N LYS A 163 -7.66 13.84 16.38
CA LYS A 163 -8.38 14.64 15.39
C LYS A 163 -7.76 14.44 14.02
N ARG A 164 -6.44 14.61 13.89
CA ARG A 164 -5.72 14.33 12.64
C ARG A 164 -5.81 12.85 12.27
N SER A 165 -5.82 11.95 13.26
CA SER A 165 -5.98 10.52 13.00
C SER A 165 -7.30 10.18 12.31
N LEU A 166 -8.41 10.73 12.82
CA LEU A 166 -9.75 10.54 12.24
C LEU A 166 -9.88 11.17 10.85
N GLN A 167 -9.22 12.31 10.63
CA GLN A 167 -9.25 12.99 9.34
C GLN A 167 -8.65 12.17 8.20
N THR A 168 -7.78 11.21 8.47
CA THR A 168 -7.03 10.45 7.45
C THR A 168 -7.20 8.93 7.56
N GLY A 169 -7.69 8.46 8.71
CA GLY A 169 -7.77 7.04 9.08
C GLY A 169 -6.40 6.41 9.36
N ILE A 170 -5.37 7.22 9.60
CA ILE A 170 -4.00 6.80 9.93
C ILE A 170 -3.71 7.33 11.33
N PHE A 171 -3.10 6.55 12.23
CA PHE A 171 -2.73 7.14 13.52
C PHE A 171 -1.69 8.24 13.35
N TYR A 172 -1.94 9.41 13.92
CA TYR A 172 -1.05 10.55 13.88
C TYR A 172 -0.40 10.77 15.23
N PHE A 173 0.92 10.81 15.26
CA PHE A 173 1.71 11.08 16.46
C PHE A 173 2.57 12.32 16.24
N GLU A 174 2.56 13.24 17.20
CA GLU A 174 3.35 14.47 17.18
C GLU A 174 4.45 14.42 18.22
N SER A 175 5.67 14.83 17.86
CA SER A 175 6.79 14.94 18.80
C SER A 175 7.67 16.14 18.47
N ASN A 176 8.38 16.67 19.45
CA ASN A 176 9.49 17.61 19.24
C ASN A 176 10.85 16.90 19.13
N GLN A 177 10.85 15.57 19.18
CA GLN A 177 12.04 14.73 19.01
C GLN A 177 12.00 14.04 17.65
N ASN A 178 13.17 13.66 17.14
CA ASN A 178 13.26 12.81 15.96
C ASN A 178 12.70 11.41 16.24
N PHE A 179 12.08 10.83 15.23
CA PHE A 179 11.62 9.44 15.26
C PHE A 179 12.75 8.53 14.78
N THR A 180 13.05 7.48 15.53
CA THR A 180 14.07 6.48 15.18
C THR A 180 13.42 5.14 14.86
N SER A 181 13.80 4.57 13.72
CA SER A 181 13.34 3.27 13.25
C SER A 181 14.52 2.43 12.72
N SER A 182 14.26 1.19 12.33
CA SER A 182 15.25 0.28 11.73
C SER A 182 15.73 0.70 10.33
N ILE A 183 15.09 1.71 9.73
CA ILE A 183 15.40 2.26 8.40
C ILE A 183 16.02 3.67 8.46
N GLY A 184 16.04 4.33 9.63
CA GLY A 184 16.65 5.65 9.79
C GLY A 184 16.11 6.46 10.96
N THR A 185 16.62 7.68 11.10
CA THR A 185 16.13 8.69 12.05
C THR A 185 15.78 9.98 11.30
N GLY A 186 14.64 10.60 11.62
CA GLY A 186 14.20 11.83 10.98
C GLY A 186 13.07 12.54 11.71
N GLY A 187 12.71 13.74 11.24
CA GLY A 187 11.63 14.54 11.82
C GLY A 187 10.22 14.03 11.47
N ALA A 188 10.08 13.12 10.51
CA ALA A 188 8.85 12.39 10.24
C ALA A 188 9.14 10.94 9.85
N THR A 189 8.14 10.08 10.01
CA THR A 189 8.19 8.71 9.49
C THR A 189 6.79 8.10 9.39
N GLY A 190 6.50 7.44 8.27
CA GLY A 190 5.34 6.60 8.02
C GLY A 190 5.68 5.14 8.32
N GLN A 191 5.00 4.56 9.30
CA GLN A 191 5.20 3.18 9.74
C GLN A 191 3.87 2.42 9.73
N VAL A 192 3.69 1.58 8.71
CA VAL A 192 2.53 0.70 8.53
C VAL A 192 1.20 1.44 8.44
N SER A 193 0.60 1.82 9.58
CA SER A 193 -0.69 2.50 9.69
C SER A 193 -0.61 3.71 10.62
N SER A 194 0.60 4.22 10.86
CA SER A 194 0.88 5.32 11.77
C SER A 194 1.90 6.27 11.15
N ILE A 195 1.72 7.58 11.37
CA ILE A 195 2.67 8.63 11.00
C ILE A 195 3.14 9.30 12.27
N GLY A 196 4.45 9.35 12.46
CA GLY A 196 5.10 10.25 13.41
C GLY A 196 5.56 11.51 12.67
N MET A 197 5.30 12.69 13.23
CA MET A 197 5.73 13.94 12.62
C MET A 197 6.16 15.00 13.65
N SER A 198 7.18 15.77 13.29
CA SER A 198 7.71 16.85 14.13
C SER A 198 6.69 17.96 14.30
N SER A 199 6.57 18.49 15.51
CA SER A 199 5.78 19.69 15.81
C SER A 199 6.32 20.95 15.10
N ASP A 200 7.57 20.92 14.64
CA ASP A 200 8.25 22.07 14.06
C ASP A 200 7.94 22.24 12.56
N PHE A 201 7.30 21.25 11.92
CA PHE A 201 6.89 21.37 10.53
C PHE A 201 5.63 22.24 10.43
N SER A 202 5.73 23.33 9.68
CA SER A 202 4.61 24.22 9.37
C SER A 202 4.28 24.24 7.88
N ASP A 203 3.06 24.69 7.58
CA ASP A 203 2.62 25.09 6.25
C ASP A 203 2.95 24.07 5.14
N ASP A 204 3.58 24.51 4.04
CA ASP A 204 3.82 23.67 2.87
C ASP A 204 4.73 22.47 3.15
N THR A 205 5.71 22.64 4.04
CA THR A 205 6.61 21.55 4.46
C THR A 205 5.82 20.45 5.15
N PHE A 206 4.89 20.81 6.04
CA PHE A 206 4.02 19.85 6.71
C PHE A 206 3.21 19.00 5.71
N TYR A 207 2.52 19.63 4.75
CA TYR A 207 1.66 18.89 3.83
C TYR A 207 2.45 18.06 2.82
N SER A 208 3.62 18.53 2.39
CA SER A 208 4.54 17.81 1.52
C SER A 208 5.06 16.55 2.21
N ILE A 209 5.60 16.69 3.43
CA ILE A 209 6.08 15.55 4.23
C ILE A 209 4.93 14.60 4.53
N TYR A 210 3.77 15.10 4.94
CA TYR A 210 2.61 14.23 5.21
C TYR A 210 2.18 13.42 3.99
N ALA A 211 2.15 14.05 2.80
CA ALA A 211 1.84 13.35 1.56
C ALA A 211 2.86 12.25 1.23
N HIS A 212 4.15 12.50 1.52
CA HIS A 212 5.24 11.55 1.37
C HIS A 212 5.08 10.34 2.31
N GLU A 213 4.82 10.59 3.60
CA GLU A 213 4.61 9.51 4.58
C GLU A 213 3.34 8.68 4.30
N VAL A 214 2.29 9.32 3.78
CA VAL A 214 1.11 8.58 3.30
C VAL A 214 1.49 7.65 2.14
N ALA A 215 2.35 8.08 1.21
CA ALA A 215 2.79 7.25 0.10
C ALA A 215 3.54 5.99 0.60
N HIS A 216 4.38 6.11 1.63
CA HIS A 216 5.03 4.96 2.27
C HIS A 216 4.04 3.97 2.90
N ILE A 217 2.99 4.47 3.56
CA ILE A 217 1.91 3.61 4.08
C ILE A 217 1.21 2.85 2.93
N LEU A 218 0.95 3.51 1.80
CA LEU A 218 0.33 2.86 0.64
C LEU A 218 1.26 1.83 -0.02
N GLN A 219 2.57 2.11 -0.05
CA GLN A 219 3.60 1.14 -0.47
C GLN A 219 3.58 -0.11 0.39
N PHE A 220 3.52 0.07 1.71
CA PHE A 220 3.41 -1.03 2.65
C PHE A 220 2.17 -1.89 2.41
N ASP A 221 1.01 -1.25 2.28
CA ASP A 221 -0.28 -1.94 2.08
C ASP A 221 -0.28 -2.84 0.83
N ARG A 222 0.42 -2.45 -0.24
CA ARG A 222 0.49 -3.23 -1.49
C ARG A 222 1.32 -4.51 -1.37
N MET A 223 2.20 -4.60 -0.38
CA MET A 223 3.02 -5.81 -0.14
C MET A 223 2.19 -7.02 0.29
N VAL A 224 0.88 -6.83 0.53
CA VAL A 224 -0.08 -7.90 0.83
C VAL A 224 -0.11 -9.01 -0.21
N GLY A 225 0.26 -8.73 -1.46
CA GLY A 225 0.38 -9.74 -2.51
C GLY A 225 1.42 -10.82 -2.18
N ALA A 226 2.47 -10.48 -1.43
CA ALA A 226 3.49 -11.44 -1.04
C ALA A 226 3.01 -12.37 0.08
N ASN A 227 2.13 -11.92 0.97
CA ASN A 227 1.48 -12.79 1.98
C ASN A 227 0.71 -13.95 1.32
N ALA A 228 0.15 -13.71 0.14
CA ALA A 228 -0.60 -14.71 -0.61
C ALA A 228 0.29 -15.86 -1.12
N LEU A 229 1.61 -15.67 -1.26
CA LEU A 229 2.53 -16.76 -1.60
C LEU A 229 2.57 -17.84 -0.51
N LEU A 230 2.22 -17.47 0.72
CA LEU A 230 2.14 -18.37 1.87
C LEU A 230 0.70 -18.80 2.17
N TYR A 231 -0.26 -18.47 1.30
CA TYR A 231 -1.67 -18.81 1.50
C TYR A 231 -1.88 -20.31 1.67
N SER A 232 -1.30 -21.14 0.81
CA SER A 232 -1.42 -22.61 0.92
C SER A 232 -0.84 -23.15 2.23
N PHE A 233 0.28 -22.58 2.70
CA PHE A 233 0.87 -22.92 4.00
C PHE A 233 -0.04 -22.50 5.17
N ASP A 234 -0.58 -21.29 5.15
CA ASP A 234 -1.53 -20.79 6.14
C ASP A 234 -2.81 -21.65 6.21
N GLN A 235 -3.34 -22.08 5.07
CA GLN A 235 -4.50 -22.99 5.03
C GLN A 235 -4.17 -24.36 5.64
N ASN A 236 -2.97 -24.89 5.38
CA ASN A 236 -2.50 -26.15 5.97
C ASN A 236 -2.33 -26.03 7.50
N LEU A 237 -1.78 -24.92 7.99
CA LEU A 237 -1.71 -24.65 9.42
C LEU A 237 -3.11 -24.56 10.06
N LYS A 238 -4.06 -23.88 9.40
CA LYS A 238 -5.46 -23.78 9.87
C LYS A 238 -6.18 -25.12 9.88
N SER A 239 -5.86 -26.04 8.97
CA SER A 239 -6.49 -27.36 8.96
C SER A 239 -5.94 -28.26 10.08
N LYS A 240 -4.66 -28.13 10.42
CA LYS A 240 -3.99 -28.94 11.45
C LYS A 240 -4.14 -28.41 12.88
N ASN A 241 -4.30 -27.11 13.08
CA ASN A 241 -4.31 -26.50 14.41
C ASN A 241 -5.59 -25.69 14.68
N THR A 242 -6.44 -26.23 15.56
CA THR A 242 -7.72 -25.62 15.95
C THR A 242 -7.57 -24.28 16.66
N ILE A 243 -6.52 -24.11 17.48
CA ILE A 243 -6.25 -22.84 18.18
C ILE A 243 -5.88 -21.77 17.15
N TYR A 244 -4.95 -22.08 16.25
CA TYR A 244 -4.55 -21.18 15.16
C TYR A 244 -5.74 -20.82 14.25
N LYS A 245 -6.59 -21.80 13.91
CA LYS A 245 -7.84 -21.57 13.16
C LYS A 245 -8.81 -20.64 13.89
N LYS A 246 -8.93 -20.72 15.22
CA LYS A 246 -9.77 -19.81 16.02
C LYS A 246 -9.16 -18.42 16.08
N LEU A 247 -7.87 -18.29 16.37
CA LEU A 247 -7.17 -17.00 16.47
C LEU A 247 -7.16 -16.24 15.14
N SER A 248 -6.91 -16.92 14.01
CA SER A 248 -6.88 -16.31 12.67
C SER A 248 -8.22 -15.73 12.19
N LYS A 249 -9.32 -16.01 12.91
CA LYS A 249 -10.61 -15.32 12.69
C LYS A 249 -10.58 -13.88 13.16
N TYR A 250 -9.77 -13.58 14.18
CA TYR A 250 -9.66 -12.30 14.85
C TYR A 250 -8.33 -11.61 14.59
N ILE A 251 -7.28 -12.35 14.22
CA ILE A 251 -5.93 -11.84 13.99
C ILE A 251 -5.57 -12.07 12.52
N TYR A 252 -5.10 -11.02 11.86
CA TYR A 252 -4.46 -11.12 10.56
C TYR A 252 -2.95 -11.12 10.76
N PHE A 253 -2.35 -12.31 10.64
CA PHE A 253 -0.92 -12.49 10.64
C PHE A 253 -0.38 -12.09 9.26
N ASP A 254 0.19 -10.90 9.18
CA ASP A 254 0.75 -10.36 7.95
C ASP A 254 2.28 -10.45 7.96
N LEU A 255 2.86 -10.62 6.78
CA LEU A 255 4.30 -10.57 6.56
C LEU A 255 4.69 -9.34 5.74
N ASN A 256 3.78 -8.34 5.63
CA ASN A 256 4.06 -7.11 4.91
C ASN A 256 5.26 -6.41 5.53
N GLY A 257 5.33 -6.36 6.87
CA GLY A 257 6.45 -5.86 7.67
C GLY A 257 7.82 -6.35 7.17
N PRO A 258 8.15 -7.63 7.42
CA PRO A 258 9.42 -8.20 7.02
C PRO A 258 9.72 -8.07 5.52
N ILE A 259 8.72 -8.28 4.66
CA ILE A 259 8.91 -8.26 3.19
C ILE A 259 9.22 -6.84 2.72
N PHE A 260 8.44 -5.86 3.17
CA PHE A 260 8.66 -4.45 2.85
C PHE A 260 10.06 -4.01 3.31
N PHE A 261 10.44 -4.37 4.53
CA PHE A 261 11.74 -4.03 5.08
C PHE A 261 12.92 -4.62 4.29
N LEU A 262 12.83 -5.90 3.91
CA LEU A 262 13.84 -6.55 3.08
C LEU A 262 13.93 -5.91 1.69
N ALA A 263 12.78 -5.62 1.07
CA ALA A 263 12.72 -4.94 -0.23
C ALA A 263 13.31 -3.53 -0.14
N TYR A 264 12.96 -2.77 0.91
CA TYR A 264 13.45 -1.42 1.13
C TYR A 264 14.97 -1.39 1.32
N ARG A 265 15.53 -2.32 2.11
CA ARG A 265 16.99 -2.45 2.28
C ARG A 265 17.68 -2.86 0.98
N GLY A 266 17.09 -3.78 0.22
CA GLY A 266 17.60 -4.22 -1.08
C GLY A 266 17.59 -3.13 -2.16
N ALA A 267 16.70 -2.14 -2.04
CA ALA A 267 16.60 -1.02 -2.97
C ALA A 267 17.72 0.03 -2.82
N GLY A 268 18.59 -0.11 -1.81
CA GLY A 268 19.79 0.72 -1.64
C GLY A 268 19.73 1.68 -0.43
N PRO A 269 20.89 2.08 0.11
CA PRO A 269 20.98 2.86 1.35
C PRO A 269 20.80 4.37 1.15
N THR A 270 20.98 4.87 -0.07
CA THR A 270 20.92 6.31 -0.37
C THR A 270 19.49 6.72 -0.73
N HIS A 271 18.95 7.71 -0.01
CA HIS A 271 17.58 8.21 -0.19
C HIS A 271 17.25 8.50 -1.67
N ASN A 272 18.14 9.21 -2.39
CA ASN A 272 17.92 9.56 -3.80
C ASN A 272 18.01 8.36 -4.78
N CYS A 273 18.52 7.21 -4.36
CA CYS A 273 18.63 6.00 -5.19
C CYS A 273 17.68 4.88 -4.73
N ASN A 274 17.03 5.05 -3.58
CA ASN A 274 16.09 4.07 -3.07
C ASN A 274 14.78 4.16 -3.86
N PHE A 275 14.38 3.05 -4.49
CA PHE A 275 13.15 2.98 -5.28
C PHE A 275 11.92 3.47 -4.51
N PHE A 276 11.79 3.12 -3.23
CA PHE A 276 10.62 3.48 -2.42
C PHE A 276 10.58 4.97 -2.11
N GLU A 277 11.73 5.59 -1.84
CA GLU A 277 11.84 7.04 -1.62
C GLU A 277 11.56 7.81 -2.91
N GLN A 278 12.19 7.42 -4.03
CA GLN A 278 11.91 8.03 -5.34
C GLN A 278 10.44 7.90 -5.73
N GLU A 279 9.85 6.75 -5.44
CA GLU A 279 8.44 6.52 -5.69
C GLU A 279 7.59 7.46 -4.82
N ALA A 280 7.79 7.46 -3.50
CA ALA A 280 7.03 8.31 -2.57
C ALA A 280 7.11 9.79 -2.97
N GLU A 281 8.29 10.30 -3.29
CA GLU A 281 8.52 11.67 -3.75
C GLU A 281 7.84 11.98 -5.09
N ASN A 282 7.94 11.06 -6.06
CA ASN A 282 7.31 11.25 -7.37
C ASN A 282 5.78 11.34 -7.26
N TYR A 283 5.16 10.53 -6.40
CA TYR A 283 3.71 10.53 -6.24
C TYR A 283 3.19 11.64 -5.33
N SER A 284 3.89 11.95 -4.25
CA SER A 284 3.46 12.94 -3.26
C SER A 284 3.79 14.37 -3.70
N ASN A 285 5.04 14.63 -4.09
CA ASN A 285 5.58 15.97 -4.29
C ASN A 285 5.77 16.33 -5.77
N ARG A 286 5.58 15.37 -6.68
CA ARG A 286 5.77 15.54 -8.14
C ARG A 286 7.21 15.90 -8.51
N VAL A 287 8.16 15.43 -7.71
CA VAL A 287 9.60 15.61 -7.91
C VAL A 287 10.18 14.36 -8.57
N ALA A 288 11.23 14.53 -9.35
CA ALA A 288 12.05 13.42 -9.83
C ALA A 288 13.47 13.54 -9.31
N TYR A 289 14.00 12.43 -8.81
CA TYR A 289 15.37 12.31 -8.36
C TYR A 289 16.21 11.54 -9.36
N LYS A 290 17.41 12.04 -9.62
CA LYS A 290 18.49 11.26 -10.23
C LYS A 290 19.28 10.58 -9.14
N CYS A 291 19.52 9.28 -9.32
CA CYS A 291 20.59 8.63 -8.60
C CYS A 291 21.90 9.10 -9.24
N ASN A 292 22.71 9.83 -8.47
CA ASN A 292 24.05 10.24 -8.86
C ASN A 292 25.06 9.30 -8.22
#